data_AF-A0A369ABT0-F1
#
_entry.id   AF-A0A369ABT0-F1
#
_cell.length_a   1.000
_cell.length_b   1.000
_cell.length_c   1.000
_cell.angle_alpha   90.00
_cell.angle_beta   90.00
_cell.angle_gamma   90.00
#
_symmetry.space_group_name_H-M   'P 1'
#
loop_
_entity.id
_entity.type
_entity.pdbx_description
1 polymer ?
#
loop_
_entity_poly.entity_id
_entity_poly.type
_entity_poly.pdbx_seq_one_letter_code
_entity_poly.pdbx_strand_id
1 'polypeptide(L)'
;MTDENRYRLRIDSQIVGYKRVLNENYEFYSRNGLWWTGHPLYYKQIDEFCGLRDINNQLLYELDIVEYKIDPDLPVRKGVILWNRKEKEFCIKDLEDTGYFPVEVNGVQIFSSRSLKFHSFLFINPDIMEALGIVDE
;
A
#
# COMPACT_ATOMS: atom_id res chain seq x y z
N MET A 1 -1.41 -22.93 -4.67
CA MET A 1 -1.07 -21.51 -4.89
C MET A 1 -0.07 -21.15 -3.82
N THR A 2 1.06 -20.58 -4.18
CA THR A 2 2.06 -20.14 -3.19
C THR A 2 1.49 -18.89 -2.54
N ASP A 3 1.21 -18.96 -1.24
CA ASP A 3 0.80 -17.79 -0.48
C ASP A 3 2.04 -16.89 -0.34
N GLU A 4 2.01 -15.72 -0.98
CA GLU A 4 3.11 -14.76 -0.99
C GLU A 4 2.64 -13.43 -0.40
N ASN A 5 3.12 -13.14 0.81
CA ASN A 5 2.96 -11.81 1.40
C ASN A 5 4.15 -10.94 1.02
N ARG A 6 3.88 -9.68 0.68
CA ARG A 6 4.92 -8.71 0.28
C ARG A 6 4.85 -7.50 1.18
N TYR A 7 6.03 -6.95 1.47
CA TYR A 7 6.18 -5.81 2.34
C TYR A 7 7.23 -4.84 1.79
N ARG A 8 7.01 -3.56 2.03
CA ARG A 8 7.99 -2.49 1.85
C ARG A 8 8.64 -2.21 3.20
N LEU A 9 9.96 -2.09 3.21
CA LEU A 9 10.76 -1.87 4.41
C LEU A 9 11.25 -0.43 4.45
N ARG A 10 11.10 0.23 5.60
CA ARG A 10 11.48 1.65 5.77
C ARG A 10 12.34 1.90 6.99
N ILE A 11 13.10 3.00 6.91
CA ILE A 11 13.68 3.70 8.04
C ILE A 11 13.20 5.13 7.94
N ASP A 12 12.26 5.49 8.81
CA ASP A 12 11.63 6.80 8.83
C ASP A 12 10.99 7.07 7.44
N SER A 13 11.41 8.13 6.73
CA SER A 13 10.89 8.47 5.39
C SER A 13 11.55 7.71 4.23
N GLN A 14 12.54 6.85 4.49
CA GLN A 14 13.33 6.20 3.45
C GLN A 14 12.95 4.74 3.26
N ILE A 15 12.67 4.37 2.01
CA ILE A 15 12.52 2.96 1.62
C ILE A 15 13.90 2.33 1.53
N VAL A 16 14.15 1.32 2.35
CA VAL A 16 15.43 0.61 2.42
C VAL A 16 15.42 -0.75 1.72
N GLY A 17 14.23 -1.24 1.38
CA GLY A 17 14.06 -2.43 0.58
C GLY A 17 12.66 -3.02 0.67
N TYR A 18 12.58 -4.31 0.40
CA TYR A 18 11.35 -5.08 0.32
C TYR A 18 11.58 -6.45 0.95
N LYS A 19 10.52 -6.98 1.56
CA LYS A 19 10.45 -8.35 2.07
C LYS A 19 9.35 -9.10 1.34
N ARG A 20 9.56 -10.38 1.08
CA ARG A 20 8.49 -11.32 0.71
C ARG A 20 8.55 -12.52 1.63
N VAL A 21 7.39 -13.05 1.98
CA VAL A 21 7.24 -14.25 2.81
C VAL A 21 6.47 -15.27 1.99
N LEU A 22 7.10 -16.41 1.69
CA LEU A 22 6.47 -17.51 0.96
C LEU A 22 6.05 -18.61 1.92
N ASN A 23 4.82 -19.09 1.80
CA ASN A 23 4.26 -20.19 2.59
C ASN A 23 4.51 -20.00 4.11
N GLU A 24 4.40 -18.75 4.58
CA GLU A 24 4.60 -18.29 5.97
C GLU A 24 6.02 -18.47 6.56
N ASN A 25 6.89 -19.26 5.93
CA ASN A 25 8.14 -19.73 6.54
C ASN A 25 9.41 -19.24 5.83
N TYR A 26 9.31 -18.82 4.57
CA TYR A 26 10.47 -18.45 3.78
C TYR A 26 10.50 -16.95 3.52
N GLU A 27 11.36 -16.27 4.28
CA GLU A 27 11.59 -14.84 4.09
C GLU A 27 12.71 -14.58 3.09
N PHE A 28 12.45 -13.65 2.17
CA PHE A 28 13.45 -13.12 1.27
C PHE A 28 13.41 -11.60 1.28
N TYR A 29 14.57 -11.01 1.07
CA TYR A 29 14.81 -9.58 1.14
C TYR A 29 15.44 -9.08 -0.15
N SER A 30 15.06 -7.87 -0.57
CA SER A 30 15.61 -7.20 -1.74
C SER A 30 15.74 -5.70 -1.50
N ARG A 31 16.84 -5.08 -1.93
CA ARG A 31 16.98 -3.61 -1.85
C ARG A 31 16.17 -2.87 -2.91
N ASN A 32 15.83 -3.52 -4.02
CA ASN A 32 15.19 -2.88 -5.18
C ASN A 32 14.00 -3.66 -5.75
N GLY A 33 13.63 -4.79 -5.13
CA GLY A 33 12.51 -5.64 -5.56
C GLY A 33 12.84 -6.60 -6.71
N LEU A 34 14.06 -6.55 -7.28
CA LEU A 34 14.48 -7.39 -8.41
C LEU A 34 15.29 -8.61 -7.95
N TRP A 35 16.28 -8.40 -7.09
CA TRP A 35 17.19 -9.45 -6.63
C TRP A 35 16.90 -9.82 -5.18
N TRP A 36 16.51 -11.07 -4.95
CA TRP A 36 16.04 -11.56 -3.66
C TRP A 36 17.07 -12.48 -3.01
N THR A 37 17.35 -12.25 -1.74
CA THR A 37 18.29 -13.06 -0.94
C THR A 37 17.67 -13.43 0.41
N GLY A 38 18.20 -14.43 1.08
CA GLY A 38 17.82 -14.75 2.47
C GLY A 38 18.47 -13.84 3.51
N HIS A 39 19.25 -12.83 3.11
CA HIS A 39 19.94 -11.94 4.04
C HIS A 39 19.00 -10.83 4.52
N PRO A 40 18.67 -10.76 5.83
CA PRO A 40 17.78 -9.73 6.35
C PRO A 40 18.34 -8.33 6.11
N LEU A 41 17.43 -7.40 5.81
CA LEU A 41 17.73 -5.97 5.80
C LEU A 41 17.33 -5.38 7.15
N TYR A 42 18.07 -4.37 7.61
CA TYR A 42 17.66 -3.59 8.77
C TYR A 42 16.58 -2.59 8.34
N TYR A 43 15.49 -2.53 9.10
CA TYR A 43 14.37 -1.60 8.93
C TYR A 43 13.75 -1.28 10.29
N LYS A 44 13.01 -0.17 10.37
CA LYS A 44 12.24 0.24 11.56
C LYS A 44 10.74 0.07 11.33
N GLN A 45 10.25 0.47 10.15
CA GLN A 45 8.85 0.38 9.77
C GLN A 45 8.65 -0.61 8.61
N ILE A 46 7.44 -1.15 8.50
CA ILE A 46 7.04 -2.10 7.48
C ILE A 46 5.65 -1.76 6.94
N ASP A 47 5.52 -1.65 5.62
CA ASP A 47 4.23 -1.39 4.98
C ASP A 47 3.82 -2.63 4.20
N GLU A 48 2.59 -3.10 4.39
CA GLU A 48 2.09 -4.30 3.75
C GLU A 48 1.53 -4.04 2.35
N PHE A 49 1.73 -5.00 1.44
CA PHE A 49 1.19 -4.97 0.09
C PHE A 49 -0.34 -5.15 0.14
N CYS A 50 -1.08 -4.20 -0.44
CA CYS A 50 -2.54 -4.19 -0.33
C CYS A 50 -3.27 -5.06 -1.38
N GLY A 51 -2.54 -5.82 -2.19
CA GLY A 51 -3.12 -6.63 -3.27
C GLY A 51 -3.29 -5.88 -4.61
N LEU A 52 -3.15 -4.55 -4.63
CA LEU A 52 -3.40 -3.74 -5.82
C LEU A 52 -2.13 -3.36 -6.60
N ARG A 53 -2.32 -3.12 -7.89
CA ARG A 53 -1.30 -2.52 -8.74
C ARG A 53 -1.84 -1.29 -9.43
N ASP A 54 -0.99 -0.31 -9.65
CA ASP A 54 -1.33 0.89 -10.38
C ASP A 54 -1.29 0.67 -11.91
N ILE A 55 -1.62 1.71 -12.67
CA ILE A 55 -1.61 1.72 -14.15
C ILE A 55 -0.23 1.39 -14.76
N ASN A 56 0.85 1.62 -14.02
CA ASN A 56 2.23 1.31 -14.43
C ASN A 56 2.71 -0.06 -13.91
N ASN A 57 1.79 -0.89 -13.41
CA ASN A 57 2.06 -2.19 -12.82
C ASN A 57 2.92 -2.13 -11.54
N GLN A 58 3.01 -0.96 -10.91
CA GLN A 58 3.67 -0.78 -9.61
C GLN A 58 2.81 -1.40 -8.52
N LEU A 59 3.43 -2.16 -7.62
CA LEU A 59 2.79 -2.68 -6.41
C LEU A 59 2.42 -1.52 -5.48
N LEU A 60 1.20 -1.52 -4.97
CA LEU A 60 0.72 -0.54 -4.02
C LEU A 60 0.76 -1.09 -2.59
N TYR A 61 1.22 -0.27 -1.66
CA TYR A 61 1.41 -0.65 -0.26
C TYR A 61 0.58 0.26 0.65
N GLU A 62 0.45 -0.15 1.90
CA GLU A 62 -0.04 0.75 2.96
C GLU A 62 0.74 2.07 2.96
N LEU A 63 0.06 3.17 3.30
CA LEU A 63 0.57 4.54 3.29
C LEU A 63 0.88 5.09 1.89
N ASP A 64 0.51 4.42 0.81
CA ASP A 64 0.56 5.01 -0.53
C ASP A 64 -0.62 5.96 -0.74
N ILE A 65 -0.31 7.17 -1.22
CA ILE A 65 -1.29 8.11 -1.76
C ILE A 65 -1.50 7.76 -3.22
N VAL A 66 -2.75 7.52 -3.59
CA VAL A 66 -3.14 7.14 -4.95
C VAL A 66 -4.17 8.11 -5.50
N GLU A 67 -4.05 8.38 -6.79
CA GLU A 67 -5.12 8.92 -7.61
C GLU A 67 -6.02 7.75 -8.02
N TYR A 68 -7.34 7.89 -7.82
CA TYR A 68 -8.29 6.83 -8.12
C TYR A 68 -9.58 7.34 -8.77
N LYS A 69 -10.25 6.45 -9.50
CA LYS A 69 -11.59 6.66 -10.07
C LYS A 69 -12.52 5.54 -9.65
N ILE A 70 -13.70 5.91 -9.16
CA ILE A 70 -14.79 4.96 -8.88
C ILE A 70 -15.60 4.71 -10.17
N ASP A 71 -15.79 5.76 -10.95
CA ASP A 71 -16.49 5.75 -12.23
C ASP A 71 -15.61 6.48 -13.28
N PRO A 72 -15.47 5.96 -14.52
CA PRO A 72 -14.76 6.64 -15.59
C PRO A 72 -15.18 8.10 -15.83
N ASP A 73 -16.48 8.39 -15.65
CA ASP A 73 -17.11 9.69 -15.92
C ASP A 73 -16.98 10.67 -14.76
N LEU A 74 -16.56 10.20 -13.58
CA LEU A 74 -16.32 11.05 -12.42
C LEU A 74 -14.89 11.64 -12.41
N PRO A 75 -14.70 12.78 -11.72
CA PRO A 75 -13.37 13.35 -11.50
C PRO A 75 -12.43 12.37 -10.81
N VAL A 76 -11.14 12.49 -11.11
CA VAL A 76 -10.09 11.77 -10.38
C VAL A 76 -10.06 12.29 -8.94
N ARG A 77 -10.08 11.37 -7.98
CA ARG A 77 -9.95 11.65 -6.56
C ARG A 77 -8.58 11.23 -6.05
N LYS A 78 -8.21 11.68 -4.86
CA LYS A 78 -7.01 11.21 -4.15
C LYS A 78 -7.39 10.57 -2.84
N GLY A 79 -6.73 9.46 -2.53
CA GLY A 79 -6.91 8.76 -1.28
C GLY A 79 -5.62 8.11 -0.81
N VAL A 80 -5.63 7.67 0.45
CA VAL A 80 -4.52 6.93 1.06
C VAL A 80 -4.93 5.48 1.26
N ILE A 81 -4.05 4.55 0.91
CA ILE A 81 -4.23 3.14 1.23
C ILE A 81 -3.91 2.92 2.71
N LEU A 82 -4.86 2.41 3.47
CA LEU A 82 -4.76 2.17 4.91
C LEU A 82 -5.30 0.79 5.26
N TRP A 83 -4.70 0.16 6.27
CA TRP A 83 -5.28 -1.00 6.92
C TRP A 83 -6.40 -0.59 7.89
N ASN A 84 -7.64 -0.95 7.58
CA ASN A 84 -8.77 -0.74 8.48
C ASN A 84 -8.75 -1.81 9.58
N ARG A 85 -8.29 -1.45 10.78
CA ARG A 85 -8.20 -2.37 11.93
C ARG A 85 -9.56 -2.95 12.37
N LYS A 86 -10.66 -2.23 12.16
CA LYS A 86 -12.00 -2.66 12.59
C LYS A 86 -12.53 -3.78 11.69
N GLU A 87 -12.48 -3.55 10.37
CA GLU A 87 -12.99 -4.49 9.37
C GLU A 87 -11.93 -5.51 8.92
N LYS A 88 -10.66 -5.31 9.31
CA LYS A 88 -9.49 -6.15 8.99
C LYS A 88 -9.26 -6.31 7.49
N GLU A 89 -9.29 -5.19 6.78
CA GLU A 89 -9.11 -5.14 5.33
C GLU A 89 -8.36 -3.86 4.91
N PHE A 90 -7.78 -3.89 3.72
CA PHE A 90 -7.26 -2.68 3.10
C PHE A 90 -8.39 -1.82 2.56
N CYS A 91 -8.24 -0.51 2.71
CA CYS A 91 -9.16 0.46 2.16
C CYS A 91 -8.43 1.69 1.61
N ILE A 92 -9.05 2.40 0.67
CA ILE A 92 -8.65 3.73 0.27
C ILE A 92 -9.48 4.73 1.08
N LYS A 93 -8.81 5.49 1.94
CA LYS A 93 -9.38 6.64 2.65
C LYS A 93 -9.27 7.87 1.76
N ASP A 94 -10.41 8.41 1.32
CA ASP A 94 -10.41 9.61 0.51
C ASP A 94 -9.88 10.83 1.29
N LEU A 95 -9.15 11.72 0.59
CA LEU A 95 -8.55 12.91 1.18
C LEU A 95 -9.49 14.12 1.22
N GLU A 96 -10.51 14.16 0.36
CA GLU A 96 -11.47 15.28 0.28
C GLU A 96 -12.78 14.99 1.02
N ASP A 97 -13.02 13.72 1.39
CA ASP A 97 -14.26 13.25 1.98
C ASP A 97 -14.02 12.27 3.15
N THR A 98 -15.09 11.96 3.86
CA THR A 98 -15.11 11.06 5.01
C THR A 98 -15.12 9.57 4.62
N GLY A 99 -15.32 9.24 3.34
CA GLY A 99 -15.44 7.86 2.85
C GLY A 99 -14.21 6.98 3.00
N TYR A 100 -14.46 5.70 3.27
CA TYR A 100 -13.49 4.60 3.18
C TYR A 100 -14.00 3.62 2.12
N PHE A 101 -13.15 3.31 1.15
CA PHE A 101 -13.48 2.39 0.07
C PHE A 101 -12.67 1.11 0.23
N PRO A 102 -13.28 -0.04 0.54
CA PRO A 102 -12.54 -1.30 0.69
C PRO A 102 -11.80 -1.63 -0.61
N VAL A 103 -10.61 -2.22 -0.54
CA VAL A 103 -9.85 -2.60 -1.74
C VAL A 103 -10.45 -3.85 -2.41
N GLU A 104 -11.00 -4.74 -1.59
CA GLU A 104 -11.59 -6.00 -1.99
C GLU A 104 -12.93 -6.19 -1.28
N VAL A 105 -13.93 -6.74 -1.98
CA VAL A 105 -15.21 -7.14 -1.40
C VAL A 105 -15.53 -8.55 -1.86
N ASN A 106 -15.74 -9.48 -0.91
CA ASN A 106 -16.04 -10.88 -1.19
C ASN A 106 -15.04 -11.57 -2.15
N GLY A 107 -13.74 -11.29 -2.03
CA GLY A 107 -12.71 -11.86 -2.92
C GLY A 107 -12.58 -11.18 -4.28
N VAL A 108 -13.31 -10.08 -4.52
CA VAL A 108 -13.26 -9.32 -5.77
C VAL A 108 -12.64 -7.96 -5.53
N GLN A 109 -11.54 -7.66 -6.22
CA GLN A 109 -10.92 -6.34 -6.21
C GLN A 109 -11.87 -5.33 -6.85
N ILE A 110 -12.22 -4.26 -6.11
CA ILE A 110 -13.16 -3.26 -6.61
C ILE A 110 -12.47 -2.22 -7.51
N PHE A 111 -11.15 -2.09 -7.40
CA PHE A 111 -10.35 -1.21 -8.21
C PHE A 111 -9.58 -2.00 -9.27
N SER A 112 -9.67 -1.55 -10.52
CA SER A 112 -8.80 -2.03 -11.58
C SER A 112 -7.47 -1.28 -11.56
N SER A 113 -6.41 -1.86 -12.13
CA SER A 113 -5.13 -1.14 -12.27
C SER A 113 -5.26 0.14 -13.11
N ARG A 114 -6.18 0.19 -14.08
CA ARG A 114 -6.41 1.38 -14.93
C ARG A 114 -7.07 2.53 -14.19
N SER A 115 -7.76 2.24 -13.09
CA SER A 115 -8.43 3.23 -12.23
C SER A 115 -7.57 3.68 -11.07
N LEU A 116 -6.31 3.24 -10.98
CA LEU A 116 -5.37 3.57 -9.91
C LEU A 116 -4.05 4.09 -10.47
N LYS A 117 -3.54 5.15 -9.86
CA LYS A 117 -2.22 5.68 -10.18
C LYS A 117 -1.52 6.10 -8.89
N PHE A 118 -0.31 5.61 -8.68
CA PHE A 118 0.50 6.07 -7.55
C PHE A 118 0.77 7.58 -7.66
N HIS A 119 0.62 8.30 -6.56
CA HIS A 119 0.83 9.75 -6.49
C HIS A 119 2.00 10.13 -5.57
N SER A 120 1.99 9.66 -4.32
CA SER A 120 3.01 10.01 -3.31
C SER A 120 2.97 9.03 -2.13
N PHE A 121 3.81 9.23 -1.12
CA PHE A 121 3.81 8.46 0.11
C PHE A 121 3.27 9.29 1.28
N LEU A 122 2.37 8.75 2.10
CA LEU A 122 1.83 9.48 3.26
C LEU A 122 2.93 9.84 4.26
N PHE A 123 3.92 8.97 4.46
CA PHE A 123 5.03 9.17 5.40
C PHE A 123 6.02 10.29 5.04
N ILE A 124 5.91 10.89 3.85
CA ILE A 124 6.65 12.12 3.48
C ILE A 124 5.76 13.36 3.44
N ASN A 125 4.47 13.22 3.74
CA ASN A 125 3.47 14.29 3.77
C ASN A 125 2.88 14.41 5.19
N PRO A 126 3.67 14.94 6.17
CA PRO A 126 3.26 14.97 7.58
C PRO A 126 1.98 15.75 7.82
N ASP A 127 1.73 16.83 7.07
CA ASP A 127 0.51 17.63 7.19
C ASP A 127 -0.76 16.82 6.88
N ILE A 128 -0.68 15.93 5.88
CA ILE A 128 -1.79 15.03 5.52
C ILE A 128 -1.98 13.98 6.61
N MET A 129 -0.88 13.45 7.15
CA MET A 129 -0.91 12.44 8.19
C MET A 129 -1.53 12.98 9.48
N GLU A 130 -1.15 14.20 9.88
CA GLU A 130 -1.71 14.91 11.03
C GLU A 130 -3.20 15.19 10.84
N ALA A 131 -3.61 15.70 9.66
CA ALA A 131 -5.01 15.97 9.35
C ALA A 131 -5.88 14.71 9.40
N LEU A 132 -5.32 13.54 9.06
CA LEU A 132 -5.99 12.25 9.14
C LEU A 132 -5.91 11.58 10.52
N GLY A 133 -5.13 12.15 11.46
CA GLY A 133 -4.89 11.56 12.78
C GLY A 133 -4.16 10.22 12.73
N ILE A 134 -3.34 10.01 11.69
CA ILE A 134 -2.58 8.77 11.49
C ILE A 134 -1.22 8.92 12.18
N VAL A 135 -0.75 7.84 12.80
CA VAL A 135 0.59 7.75 13.37
C VAL A 135 1.37 6.72 12.57
N ASP A 136 2.56 7.09 12.10
CA ASP A 136 3.49 6.17 11.44
C ASP A 136 4.14 5.28 12.51
N GLU A 137 3.73 4.00 12.55
CA GLU A 137 4.19 2.99 13.51
C GLU A 137 5.28 2.08 12.91
#